data_AF-A0A1S3QJ79-F1
#
_entry.id   AF-A0A1S3QJ79-F1
#
_cell.length_a   1.000
_cell.length_b   1.000
_cell.length_c   1.000
_cell.angle_alpha   90.00
_cell.angle_beta   90.00
_cell.angle_gamma   90.00
#
_symmetry.space_group_name_H-M   'P 1'
#
loop_
_entity.id
_entity.type
_entity.pdbx_description
1 polymer ?
#
loop_
_entity_poly.entity_id
_entity_poly.type
_entity_poly.pdbx_seq_one_letter_code
_entity_poly.pdbx_strand_id
1 'polypeptide(L)'
;MGIKAALPRYELYVYNAVVYLGMLWAASWIFDVSSSNVNRKTFKSSVTPGWFGRRMDTADFEWVMWFSTYRDHILFALSGHVIFAKICSMLAPQHRSLMYLCYGTLAVLVTMGWTYTTLILSHCVLLYSISLVKLRWLCFLAGLTTLSTFKMEPFISWQAGFVTGDFELRSVLFYGGCGFTIMRCMSFALENCEKKEGNYSILELLKYNFYLPFFFFGPIMTFDKFYAQVNIKKPMDSVLCS
;
A
#
# COMPACT_ATOMS: atom_id res chain seq x y z
N MET A 1 -25.62 4.88 8.95
CA MET A 1 -25.32 4.96 7.50
C MET A 1 -25.45 3.56 6.94
N GLY A 2 -26.46 3.35 6.07
CA GLY A 2 -26.84 2.03 5.57
C GLY A 2 -25.75 1.37 4.74
N ILE A 3 -25.72 0.03 4.78
CA ILE A 3 -24.90 -0.83 3.95
C ILE A 3 -25.06 -0.36 2.49
N LYS A 4 -24.02 0.26 1.92
CA LYS A 4 -23.97 0.58 0.48
C LYS A 4 -24.22 -0.73 -0.26
N ALA A 5 -25.16 -0.71 -1.21
CA ALA A 5 -25.76 -1.84 -1.91
C ALA A 5 -24.95 -3.15 -1.86
N ALA A 6 -25.51 -4.19 -1.26
CA ALA A 6 -24.93 -5.53 -1.31
C ALA A 6 -24.74 -5.94 -2.78
N LEU A 7 -23.53 -6.42 -3.12
CA LEU A 7 -23.27 -6.91 -4.48
C LEU A 7 -24.30 -7.98 -4.85
N PRO A 8 -24.75 -8.03 -6.11
CA PRO A 8 -25.63 -9.09 -6.57
C PRO A 8 -25.05 -10.46 -6.26
N ARG A 9 -25.90 -11.41 -5.86
CA ARG A 9 -25.45 -12.75 -5.43
C ARG A 9 -24.62 -13.46 -6.51
N TYR A 10 -24.96 -13.28 -7.78
CA TYR A 10 -24.21 -13.89 -8.88
C TYR A 10 -22.78 -13.35 -8.98
N GLU A 11 -22.56 -12.05 -8.75
CA GLU A 11 -21.21 -11.46 -8.73
C GLU A 11 -20.39 -12.06 -7.59
N LEU A 12 -20.99 -12.20 -6.41
CA LEU A 12 -20.34 -12.86 -5.27
C LEU A 12 -19.98 -14.31 -5.58
N TYR A 13 -20.84 -15.07 -6.25
CA TYR A 13 -20.52 -16.43 -6.68
C TYR A 13 -19.37 -16.46 -7.68
N VAL A 14 -19.34 -15.56 -8.65
CA VAL A 14 -18.26 -15.44 -9.63
C VAL A 14 -16.94 -15.09 -8.94
N TYR A 15 -16.93 -14.08 -8.05
CA TYR A 15 -15.72 -13.72 -7.31
C TYR A 15 -15.21 -14.87 -6.44
N ASN A 16 -16.11 -15.54 -5.73
CA ASN A 16 -15.74 -16.72 -4.95
C ASN A 16 -15.15 -17.81 -5.84
N ALA A 17 -15.80 -18.14 -6.96
CA ALA A 17 -15.31 -19.17 -7.88
C ALA A 17 -13.90 -18.83 -8.40
N VAL A 18 -13.67 -17.59 -8.84
CA VAL A 18 -12.35 -17.13 -9.32
C VAL A 18 -11.30 -17.23 -8.22
N VAL A 19 -11.61 -16.80 -7.00
CA VAL A 19 -10.69 -16.88 -5.85
C VAL A 19 -10.39 -18.34 -5.51
N TYR A 20 -11.39 -19.20 -5.39
CA TYR A 20 -11.19 -20.61 -5.07
C TYR A 20 -10.39 -21.34 -6.16
N LEU A 21 -10.66 -21.09 -7.43
CA LEU A 21 -9.87 -21.65 -8.54
C LEU A 21 -8.42 -21.16 -8.49
N GLY A 22 -8.21 -19.87 -8.24
CA GLY A 22 -6.87 -19.30 -8.06
C GLY A 22 -6.13 -19.92 -6.88
N MET A 23 -6.81 -20.14 -5.75
CA MET A 23 -6.25 -20.82 -4.58
C MET A 23 -5.91 -22.28 -4.86
N LEU A 24 -6.79 -23.03 -5.56
CA LEU A 24 -6.52 -24.41 -5.95
C LEU A 24 -5.33 -24.52 -6.89
N TRP A 25 -5.24 -23.61 -7.86
CA TRP A 25 -4.10 -23.53 -8.79
C TRP A 25 -2.79 -23.17 -8.08
N ALA A 26 -2.82 -22.18 -7.17
CA ALA A 26 -1.65 -21.86 -6.36
C ALA A 26 -1.25 -23.03 -5.44
N ALA A 27 -2.22 -23.72 -4.85
CA ALA A 27 -1.99 -24.88 -4.01
C ALA A 27 -1.40 -26.06 -4.80
N SER A 28 -1.82 -26.28 -6.05
CA SER A 28 -1.23 -27.33 -6.89
C SER A 28 0.23 -27.03 -7.20
N TRP A 29 0.57 -25.78 -7.51
CA TRP A 29 1.96 -25.35 -7.69
C TRP A 29 2.80 -25.54 -6.43
N ILE A 30 2.29 -25.13 -5.27
CA ILE A 30 2.97 -25.33 -3.98
C ILE A 30 3.17 -26.82 -3.72
N PHE A 31 2.17 -27.65 -3.99
CA PHE A 31 2.25 -29.10 -3.83
C PHE A 31 3.31 -29.73 -4.74
N ASP A 32 3.34 -29.36 -6.02
CA ASP A 32 4.30 -29.88 -7.00
C ASP A 32 5.74 -29.48 -6.61
N VAL A 33 5.95 -28.21 -6.23
CA VAL A 33 7.27 -27.74 -5.78
C VAL A 33 7.67 -28.39 -4.46
N SER A 34 6.73 -28.57 -3.52
CA SER A 34 7.03 -29.18 -2.22
C SER A 34 7.37 -30.65 -2.37
N SER A 35 6.56 -31.41 -3.11
CA SER A 35 6.74 -32.85 -3.34
C SER A 35 8.06 -33.17 -4.04
N SER A 36 8.46 -32.36 -5.03
CA SER A 36 9.75 -32.49 -5.72
C SER A 36 10.97 -32.14 -4.85
N ASN A 37 10.78 -31.44 -3.72
CA ASN A 37 11.88 -30.97 -2.86
C ASN A 37 11.91 -31.59 -1.45
N VAL A 38 11.03 -32.55 -1.12
CA VAL A 38 10.92 -33.15 0.24
C VAL A 38 12.24 -33.68 0.79
N ASN A 39 13.09 -34.28 -0.05
CA ASN A 39 14.36 -34.89 0.37
C ASN A 39 15.57 -33.97 0.26
N ARG A 40 15.36 -32.67 -0.02
CA ARG A 40 16.47 -31.74 -0.27
C ARG A 40 17.17 -31.37 1.03
N LYS A 41 18.38 -31.92 1.23
CA LYS A 41 19.25 -31.62 2.39
C LYS A 41 19.53 -30.11 2.56
N THR A 42 19.44 -29.32 1.49
CA THR A 42 19.58 -27.86 1.50
C THR A 42 18.59 -27.15 2.43
N PHE A 43 17.37 -27.68 2.64
CA PHE A 43 16.43 -27.07 3.58
C PHE A 43 16.95 -27.12 5.03
N LYS A 44 17.63 -28.22 5.40
CA LYS A 44 18.23 -28.35 6.74
C LYS A 44 19.41 -27.41 6.97
N SER A 45 20.12 -26.99 5.93
CA SER A 45 21.22 -26.01 6.06
C SER A 45 20.72 -24.58 6.23
N SER A 46 19.51 -24.25 5.75
CA SER A 46 18.92 -22.93 5.92
C SER A 46 18.39 -22.68 7.34
N VAL A 47 18.19 -23.75 8.13
CA VAL A 47 17.72 -23.64 9.51
C VAL A 47 18.90 -23.51 10.47
N THR A 48 19.17 -22.29 10.92
CA THR A 48 20.31 -21.95 11.80
C THR A 48 19.85 -21.70 13.24
N PRO A 49 20.77 -21.71 14.23
CA PRO A 49 20.44 -21.26 15.59
C PRO A 49 19.97 -19.80 15.58
N GLY A 50 18.85 -19.53 16.25
CA GLY A 50 18.28 -18.20 16.47
C GLY A 50 18.28 -17.81 17.95
N TRP A 51 17.45 -16.84 18.33
CA TRP A 51 17.37 -16.38 19.72
C TRP A 51 16.66 -17.35 20.66
N PHE A 52 17.05 -17.30 21.94
CA PHE A 52 16.46 -18.09 23.03
C PHE A 52 16.44 -19.60 22.79
N GLY A 53 17.49 -20.14 22.15
CA GLY A 53 17.59 -21.57 21.84
C GLY A 53 16.61 -22.04 20.75
N ARG A 54 15.87 -21.13 20.11
CA ARG A 54 15.01 -21.44 18.96
C ARG A 54 15.86 -21.53 17.70
N ARG A 55 15.37 -22.26 16.70
CA ARG A 55 15.95 -22.27 15.35
C ARG A 55 15.25 -21.21 14.49
N MET A 56 15.98 -20.61 13.57
CA MET A 56 15.46 -19.66 12.58
C MET A 56 15.66 -20.20 11.18
N ASP A 57 14.72 -19.93 10.28
CA ASP A 57 14.85 -20.25 8.87
C ASP A 57 15.44 -19.04 8.12
N THR A 58 16.65 -19.18 7.61
CA THR A 58 17.33 -18.13 6.83
C THR A 58 16.96 -18.16 5.35
N ALA A 59 16.18 -19.15 4.91
CA ALA A 59 15.57 -19.14 3.57
C ALA A 59 14.33 -18.23 3.52
N ASP A 60 13.74 -17.90 4.67
CA ASP A 60 12.63 -16.95 4.74
C ASP A 60 13.15 -15.53 4.57
N PHE A 61 13.00 -15.01 3.36
CA PHE A 61 13.44 -13.67 3.00
C PHE A 61 12.76 -12.58 3.84
N GLU A 62 11.46 -12.69 4.14
CA GLU A 62 10.72 -11.68 4.90
C GLU A 62 11.18 -11.63 6.35
N TRP A 63 11.41 -12.81 6.95
CA TRP A 63 11.91 -12.94 8.31
C TRP A 63 13.34 -12.42 8.43
N VAL A 64 14.23 -12.86 7.53
CA VAL A 64 15.63 -12.39 7.51
C VAL A 64 15.67 -10.88 7.32
N MET A 65 14.93 -10.36 6.34
CA MET A 65 14.81 -8.93 6.06
C MET A 65 14.41 -8.13 7.31
N TRP A 66 13.35 -8.55 7.99
CA TRP A 66 12.83 -7.83 9.15
C TRP A 66 13.88 -7.76 10.26
N PHE A 67 14.50 -8.88 10.60
CA PHE A 67 15.41 -8.95 11.75
C PHE A 67 16.85 -8.50 11.46
N SER A 68 17.29 -8.47 10.20
CA SER A 68 18.66 -8.06 9.85
C SER A 68 18.77 -6.60 9.40
N THR A 69 17.85 -6.15 8.55
CA THR A 69 18.08 -4.95 7.72
C THR A 69 17.01 -3.88 7.96
N TYR A 70 15.74 -4.27 8.10
CA TYR A 70 14.63 -3.34 7.90
C TYR A 70 14.04 -2.77 9.20
N ARG A 71 14.04 -3.53 10.30
CA ARG A 71 13.40 -3.13 11.56
C ARG A 71 13.80 -1.71 11.99
N ASP A 72 15.09 -1.41 12.00
CA ASP A 72 15.57 -0.15 12.54
C ASP A 72 15.21 1.04 11.63
N HIS A 73 15.23 0.85 10.31
CA HIS A 73 14.79 1.86 9.34
C HIS A 73 13.28 2.14 9.42
N ILE A 74 12.44 1.11 9.54
CA ILE A 74 11.00 1.28 9.74
C ILE A 74 10.72 2.00 11.04
N LEU A 75 11.32 1.51 12.14
CA LEU A 75 11.10 2.07 13.46
C LEU A 75 11.53 3.52 13.48
N PHE A 76 12.66 3.87 12.85
CA PHE A 76 13.09 5.25 12.68
C PHE A 76 12.06 6.08 11.89
N ALA A 77 11.64 5.62 10.71
CA ALA A 77 10.72 6.36 9.85
C ALA A 77 9.34 6.56 10.49
N LEU A 78 8.79 5.53 11.14
CA LEU A 78 7.49 5.58 11.81
C LEU A 78 7.54 6.33 13.14
N SER A 79 8.59 6.16 13.94
CA SER A 79 8.76 6.94 15.18
C SER A 79 8.96 8.41 14.84
N GLY A 80 9.77 8.71 13.82
CA GLY A 80 9.93 10.05 13.26
C GLY A 80 8.59 10.63 12.80
N HIS A 81 7.75 9.85 12.13
CA HIS A 81 6.40 10.26 11.74
C HIS A 81 5.57 10.65 12.95
N VAL A 82 5.55 9.82 14.01
CA VAL A 82 4.79 10.09 15.24
C VAL A 82 5.29 11.33 15.98
N ILE A 83 6.60 11.48 16.13
CA ILE A 83 7.22 12.62 16.82
C ILE A 83 6.95 13.91 16.03
N PHE A 84 7.24 13.90 14.73
CA PHE A 84 6.97 15.03 13.84
C PHE A 84 5.48 15.40 13.84
N ALA A 85 4.61 14.39 13.71
CA ALA A 85 3.16 14.56 13.81
C ALA A 85 2.74 15.24 15.11
N LYS A 86 3.30 14.81 16.25
CA LYS A 86 2.96 15.35 17.56
C LYS A 86 3.40 16.80 17.68
N ILE A 87 4.64 17.12 17.31
CA ILE A 87 5.18 18.49 17.32
C ILE A 87 4.32 19.40 16.43
N CYS A 88 4.08 19.01 15.18
CA CYS A 88 3.27 19.80 14.26
C CYS A 88 1.82 19.93 14.71
N SER A 89 1.24 18.92 15.35
CA SER A 89 -0.12 19.02 15.90
C SER A 89 -0.21 19.97 17.09
N MET A 90 0.88 20.17 17.83
CA MET A 90 0.94 21.17 18.89
C MET A 90 1.11 22.59 18.35
N LEU A 91 1.86 22.76 17.25
CA LEU A 91 2.15 24.07 16.66
C LEU A 91 1.08 24.56 15.67
N ALA A 92 0.52 23.65 14.87
CA ALA A 92 -0.40 23.96 13.78
C ALA A 92 -1.45 22.84 13.60
N PRO A 93 -2.34 22.62 14.60
CA PRO A 93 -3.32 21.54 14.59
C PRO A 93 -4.23 21.54 13.34
N GLN A 94 -4.54 22.73 12.79
CA GLN A 94 -5.36 22.90 11.60
C GLN A 94 -4.72 22.34 10.30
N HIS A 95 -3.40 22.19 10.25
CA HIS A 95 -2.67 21.72 9.05
C HIS A 95 -2.18 20.28 9.17
N ARG A 96 -2.64 19.53 10.16
CA ARG A 96 -2.19 18.16 10.48
C ARG A 96 -2.14 17.23 9.26
N SER A 97 -3.18 17.24 8.43
CA SER A 97 -3.26 16.38 7.24
C SER A 97 -2.25 16.74 6.15
N LEU A 98 -1.96 18.03 5.99
CA LEU A 98 -0.90 18.51 5.08
C LEU A 98 0.48 18.13 5.60
N MET A 99 0.70 18.21 6.91
CA MET A 99 1.97 17.80 7.52
C MET A 99 2.25 16.31 7.30
N TYR A 100 1.21 15.47 7.37
CA TYR A 100 1.33 14.04 7.07
C TYR A 100 1.69 13.78 5.61
N LEU A 101 1.05 14.50 4.69
CA LEU A 101 1.40 14.49 3.27
C LEU A 101 2.86 14.90 3.05
N CYS A 102 3.30 16.02 3.62
CA CYS A 102 4.68 16.50 3.47
C CYS A 102 5.70 15.48 4.01
N TYR A 103 5.47 14.96 5.22
CA TYR A 103 6.37 13.98 5.82
C TYR A 103 6.43 12.69 5.00
N GLY A 104 5.28 12.15 4.58
CA GLY A 104 5.24 10.93 3.78
C GLY A 104 5.85 11.12 2.40
N THR A 105 5.62 12.25 1.75
CA THR A 105 6.25 12.58 0.46
C THR A 105 7.76 12.67 0.60
N LEU A 106 8.26 13.35 1.64
CA LEU A 106 9.69 13.47 1.92
C LEU A 106 10.31 12.10 2.24
N ALA A 107 9.66 11.30 3.08
CA ALA A 107 10.12 9.95 3.40
C ALA A 107 10.23 9.07 2.15
N VAL A 108 9.23 9.11 1.26
CA VAL A 108 9.25 8.37 -0.01
C VAL A 108 10.33 8.90 -0.94
N LEU A 109 10.50 10.22 -1.04
CA LEU A 109 11.53 10.83 -1.88
C LEU A 109 12.94 10.45 -1.42
N VAL A 110 13.20 10.48 -0.11
CA VAL A 110 14.51 10.15 0.47
C VAL A 110 14.80 8.65 0.34
N THR A 111 13.81 7.79 0.57
CA THR A 111 14.01 6.33 0.53
C THR A 111 14.06 5.76 -0.87
N MET A 112 13.17 6.22 -1.77
CA MET A 112 12.97 5.63 -3.10
C MET A 112 13.48 6.52 -4.24
N GLY A 113 13.75 7.80 -3.99
CA GLY A 113 14.24 8.73 -5.01
C GLY A 113 13.12 9.32 -5.88
N TRP A 114 13.51 10.32 -6.68
CA TRP A 114 12.57 11.16 -7.42
C TRP A 114 11.83 10.42 -8.55
N THR A 115 12.47 9.45 -9.21
CA THR A 115 11.86 8.65 -10.29
C THR A 115 10.66 7.86 -9.77
N TYR A 116 10.81 7.23 -8.61
CA TYR A 116 9.72 6.52 -7.96
C TYR A 116 8.62 7.47 -7.49
N THR A 117 8.97 8.59 -6.84
CA THR A 117 7.97 9.57 -6.38
C THR A 117 7.14 10.13 -7.54
N THR A 118 7.77 10.45 -8.68
CA THR A 118 7.07 10.92 -9.88
C THR A 118 6.18 9.86 -10.50
N LEU A 119 6.59 8.58 -10.50
CA LEU A 119 5.74 7.46 -10.91
C LEU A 119 4.47 7.37 -10.04
N ILE A 120 4.61 7.43 -8.71
CA ILE A 120 3.48 7.41 -7.77
C ILE A 120 2.53 8.59 -8.00
N LEU A 121 3.07 9.80 -8.21
CA LEU A 121 2.28 10.98 -8.55
C LEU A 121 1.56 10.81 -9.89
N SER A 122 2.19 10.18 -10.87
CA SER A 122 1.58 9.92 -12.18
C SER A 122 0.35 9.02 -12.07
N HIS A 123 0.39 7.97 -11.25
CA HIS A 123 -0.78 7.13 -10.95
C HIS A 123 -1.89 7.91 -10.26
N CYS A 124 -1.54 8.80 -9.31
CA CYS A 124 -2.51 9.66 -8.66
C CYS A 124 -3.21 10.57 -9.68
N VAL A 125 -2.45 11.25 -10.55
CA VAL A 125 -3.01 12.15 -11.58
C VAL A 125 -3.86 11.39 -12.59
N LEU A 126 -3.41 10.23 -13.05
CA LEU A 126 -4.13 9.39 -14.00
C LEU A 126 -5.50 8.98 -13.44
N LEU A 127 -5.52 8.35 -12.27
CA LEU A 127 -6.76 7.85 -11.68
C LEU A 127 -7.66 8.97 -11.14
N TYR A 128 -7.08 10.09 -10.71
CA TYR A 128 -7.84 11.30 -10.42
C TYR A 128 -8.59 11.79 -11.66
N SER A 129 -7.89 11.93 -12.78
CA SER A 129 -8.45 12.42 -14.05
C SER A 129 -9.57 11.52 -14.54
N ILE A 130 -9.38 10.20 -14.47
CA ILE A 130 -10.41 9.21 -14.84
C ILE A 130 -11.63 9.33 -13.91
N SER A 131 -11.43 9.58 -12.62
CA SER A 131 -12.52 9.76 -11.66
C SER A 131 -13.40 10.99 -11.95
N LEU A 132 -12.88 12.00 -12.65
CA LEU A 132 -13.65 13.19 -13.03
C LEU A 132 -14.77 12.88 -14.04
N VAL A 133 -14.63 11.78 -14.81
CA VAL A 133 -15.63 11.31 -15.77
C VAL A 133 -16.82 10.66 -15.07
N LYS A 134 -16.71 10.32 -13.78
CA LYS A 134 -17.77 9.72 -12.95
C LYS A 134 -18.26 8.33 -13.41
N LEU A 135 -17.50 7.62 -14.25
CA LEU A 135 -17.83 6.27 -14.69
C LEU A 135 -17.07 5.22 -13.87
N ARG A 136 -17.79 4.47 -13.03
CA ARG A 136 -17.21 3.48 -12.10
C ARG A 136 -16.41 2.38 -12.82
N TRP A 137 -16.93 1.89 -13.95
CA TRP A 137 -16.27 0.84 -14.72
C TRP A 137 -14.92 1.30 -15.30
N LEU A 138 -14.79 2.58 -15.68
CA LEU A 138 -13.52 3.15 -16.14
C LEU A 138 -12.49 3.20 -15.00
N CYS A 139 -12.92 3.56 -13.78
CA CYS A 139 -12.03 3.55 -12.60
C CYS A 139 -11.48 2.14 -12.34
N PHE A 140 -12.34 1.11 -12.41
CA PHE A 140 -11.92 -0.29 -12.28
C PHE A 140 -11.00 -0.72 -13.41
N LEU A 141 -11.40 -0.49 -14.67
CA LEU A 141 -10.60 -0.89 -15.83
C LEU A 141 -9.21 -0.25 -15.78
N ALA A 142 -9.13 1.06 -15.50
CA ALA A 142 -7.87 1.76 -15.41
C ALA A 142 -7.01 1.30 -14.23
N GLY A 143 -7.61 1.12 -13.05
CA GLY A 143 -6.90 0.61 -11.87
C GLY A 143 -6.33 -0.79 -12.10
N LEU A 144 -7.14 -1.71 -12.64
CA LEU A 144 -6.73 -3.08 -12.94
C LEU A 144 -5.70 -3.15 -14.06
N THR A 145 -5.86 -2.36 -15.12
CA THR A 145 -4.88 -2.28 -16.21
C THR A 145 -3.55 -1.74 -15.70
N THR A 146 -3.57 -0.73 -14.81
CA THR A 146 -2.34 -0.20 -14.21
C THR A 146 -1.67 -1.25 -13.33
N LEU A 147 -2.44 -2.00 -12.52
CA LEU A 147 -1.92 -3.11 -11.73
C LEU A 147 -1.33 -4.24 -12.60
N SER A 148 -1.95 -4.55 -13.74
CA SER A 148 -1.47 -5.63 -14.60
C SER A 148 -0.11 -5.31 -15.25
N THR A 149 0.25 -4.03 -15.40
CA THR A 149 1.57 -3.65 -15.94
C THR A 149 2.74 -4.20 -15.14
N PHE A 150 2.60 -4.41 -13.82
CA PHE A 150 3.67 -5.01 -12.98
C PHE A 150 3.90 -6.49 -13.23
N LYS A 151 3.07 -7.13 -14.07
CA LYS A 151 3.12 -8.56 -14.38
C LYS A 151 3.11 -8.84 -15.89
N MET A 152 3.26 -7.81 -16.72
CA MET A 152 3.22 -7.94 -18.18
C MET A 152 4.43 -7.28 -18.86
N GLU A 153 5.08 -7.99 -19.78
CA GLU A 153 6.08 -7.37 -20.66
C GLU A 153 5.43 -6.50 -21.74
N PRO A 154 6.08 -5.42 -22.21
CA PRO A 154 7.44 -4.96 -21.89
C PRO A 154 7.54 -4.10 -20.61
N PHE A 155 6.44 -3.93 -19.87
CA PHE A 155 6.36 -2.98 -18.76
C PHE A 155 7.21 -3.39 -17.56
N ILE A 156 7.32 -4.69 -17.27
CA ILE A 156 8.21 -5.19 -16.20
C ILE A 156 9.64 -4.76 -16.48
N SER A 157 10.15 -5.05 -17.68
CA SER A 157 11.52 -4.68 -18.08
C SER A 157 11.76 -3.17 -18.04
N TRP A 158 10.78 -2.38 -18.47
CA TRP A 158 10.87 -0.92 -18.38
C TRP A 158 10.87 -0.41 -16.93
N GLN A 159 9.99 -0.95 -16.06
CA GLN A 159 9.88 -0.57 -14.66
C GLN A 159 11.09 -1.01 -13.83
N ALA A 160 11.76 -2.10 -14.21
CA ALA A 160 13.01 -2.52 -13.59
C ALA A 160 14.09 -1.43 -13.63
N GLY A 161 14.07 -0.56 -14.65
CA GLY A 161 14.94 0.62 -14.74
C GLY A 161 14.72 1.68 -13.65
N PHE A 162 13.60 1.65 -12.92
CA PHE A 162 13.37 2.51 -11.75
C PHE A 162 13.90 1.90 -10.45
N VAL A 163 14.18 0.59 -10.45
CA VAL A 163 14.66 -0.19 -9.32
C VAL A 163 16.19 -0.27 -9.39
N THR A 164 16.85 0.89 -9.47
CA THR A 164 18.32 1.00 -9.51
C THR A 164 18.87 1.38 -8.14
N GLY A 165 19.89 0.67 -7.66
CA GLY A 165 20.64 0.98 -6.44
C GLY A 165 20.79 -0.20 -5.48
N ASP A 166 21.73 -0.10 -4.54
CA ASP A 166 22.18 -1.21 -3.67
C ASP A 166 21.25 -1.51 -2.49
N PHE A 167 20.11 -0.82 -2.40
CA PHE A 167 19.15 -1.06 -1.34
C PHE A 167 18.34 -2.32 -1.65
N GLU A 168 18.66 -3.43 -0.98
CA GLU A 168 18.07 -4.76 -1.23
C GLU A 168 16.53 -4.78 -1.20
N LEU A 169 15.91 -3.84 -0.49
CA LEU A 169 14.44 -3.73 -0.38
C LEU A 169 13.76 -2.91 -1.47
N ARG A 170 14.54 -2.25 -2.31
CA ARG A 170 14.00 -1.31 -3.29
C ARG A 170 12.97 -1.97 -4.19
N SER A 171 13.21 -3.21 -4.64
CA SER A 171 12.27 -3.97 -5.45
C SER A 171 10.95 -4.24 -4.72
N VAL A 172 11.03 -4.68 -3.46
CA VAL A 172 9.87 -5.04 -2.64
C VAL A 172 9.03 -3.80 -2.35
N LEU A 173 9.67 -2.71 -1.90
CA LEU A 173 9.01 -1.42 -1.67
C LEU A 173 8.45 -0.80 -2.95
N PHE A 174 9.12 -1.01 -4.08
CA PHE A 174 8.65 -0.54 -5.38
C PHE A 174 7.33 -1.20 -5.75
N TYR A 175 7.27 -2.53 -5.80
CA TYR A 175 6.04 -3.24 -6.18
C TYR A 175 4.94 -3.07 -5.14
N GLY A 176 5.29 -3.18 -3.85
CA GLY A 176 4.36 -2.98 -2.75
C GLY A 176 3.77 -1.58 -2.74
N GLY A 177 4.61 -0.55 -2.73
CA GLY A 177 4.15 0.84 -2.69
C GLY A 177 3.38 1.25 -3.94
N CYS A 178 3.80 0.84 -5.13
CA CYS A 178 3.02 1.05 -6.36
C CYS A 178 1.64 0.37 -6.29
N GLY A 179 1.60 -0.91 -5.92
CA GLY A 179 0.36 -1.67 -5.82
C GLY A 179 -0.62 -1.05 -4.82
N PHE A 180 -0.17 -0.75 -3.60
CA PHE A 180 -0.99 -0.11 -2.57
C PHE A 180 -1.41 1.32 -2.93
N THR A 181 -0.56 2.08 -3.63
CA THR A 181 -0.95 3.38 -4.19
C THR A 181 -2.08 3.24 -5.19
N ILE A 182 -1.98 2.32 -6.15
CA ILE A 182 -3.02 2.14 -7.17
C ILE A 182 -4.33 1.70 -6.54
N MET A 183 -4.30 0.77 -5.57
CA MET A 183 -5.50 0.37 -4.82
C MET A 183 -6.15 1.57 -4.10
N ARG A 184 -5.36 2.44 -3.46
CA ARG A 184 -5.87 3.66 -2.81
C ARG A 184 -6.40 4.67 -3.82
N CYS A 185 -5.71 4.87 -4.93
CA CYS A 185 -6.20 5.73 -6.01
C CYS A 185 -7.52 5.22 -6.62
N MET A 186 -7.65 3.90 -6.79
CA MET A 186 -8.88 3.27 -7.28
C MET A 186 -10.02 3.41 -6.26
N SER A 187 -9.75 3.20 -4.97
CA SER A 187 -10.70 3.50 -3.89
C SER A 187 -11.18 4.96 -4.02
N PHE A 188 -10.26 5.93 -3.93
CA PHE A 188 -10.60 7.35 -4.08
C PHE A 188 -11.43 7.63 -5.33
N ALA A 189 -11.04 7.06 -6.48
CA ALA A 189 -11.73 7.29 -7.74
C ALA A 189 -13.17 6.79 -7.70
N LEU A 190 -13.43 5.62 -7.12
CA LEU A 190 -14.79 5.08 -6.94
C LEU A 190 -15.62 5.94 -5.99
N GLU A 191 -15.05 6.32 -4.84
CA GLU A 191 -15.72 7.21 -3.90
C GLU A 191 -15.99 8.61 -4.50
N ASN A 192 -15.07 9.12 -5.33
CA ASN A 192 -15.27 10.37 -6.06
C ASN A 192 -16.40 10.24 -7.10
N CYS A 193 -16.53 9.09 -7.78
CA CYS A 193 -17.66 8.81 -8.68
C CYS A 193 -19.00 8.79 -7.96
N GLU A 194 -19.05 8.35 -6.69
CA GLU A 194 -20.28 8.31 -5.89
C GLU A 194 -20.68 9.68 -5.31
N LYS A 195 -19.76 10.64 -5.28
CA LYS A 195 -20.03 11.98 -4.73
C LYS A 195 -21.05 12.70 -5.61
N LYS A 196 -22.22 13.01 -5.03
CA LYS A 196 -23.36 13.68 -5.70
C LYS A 196 -23.02 15.09 -6.18
N GLU A 197 -22.30 15.86 -5.37
CA GLU A 197 -21.97 17.26 -5.64
C GLU A 197 -20.47 17.47 -5.75
N GLY A 198 -20.03 17.96 -6.92
CA GLY A 198 -18.64 18.27 -7.21
C GLY A 198 -17.70 17.06 -7.17
N ASN A 199 -16.43 17.33 -6.89
CA ASN A 199 -15.36 16.34 -6.79
C ASN A 199 -14.62 16.51 -5.47
N TYR A 200 -13.94 15.46 -5.02
CA TYR A 200 -12.84 15.63 -4.06
C TYR A 200 -11.65 16.28 -4.79
N SER A 201 -10.86 17.06 -4.07
CA SER A 201 -9.68 17.67 -4.67
C SER A 201 -8.55 16.64 -4.82
N ILE A 202 -7.67 16.86 -5.79
CA ILE A 202 -6.42 16.09 -5.94
C ILE A 202 -5.62 16.06 -4.63
N LEU A 203 -5.69 17.14 -3.85
CA LEU A 203 -5.00 17.24 -2.56
C LEU A 203 -5.48 16.20 -1.54
N GLU A 204 -6.77 15.85 -1.55
CA GLU A 204 -7.30 14.78 -0.68
C GLU A 204 -6.78 13.39 -1.11
N LEU A 205 -6.65 13.16 -2.42
CA LEU A 205 -6.03 11.94 -2.96
C LEU A 205 -4.55 11.84 -2.54
N LEU A 206 -3.82 12.97 -2.58
CA LEU A 206 -2.41 13.01 -2.19
C LEU A 206 -2.26 12.76 -0.69
N LYS A 207 -3.07 13.39 0.17
CA LYS A 207 -3.08 13.10 1.62
C LYS A 207 -3.29 11.63 1.92
N TYR A 208 -4.20 10.98 1.18
CA TYR A 208 -4.52 9.57 1.33
C TYR A 208 -3.39 8.64 0.86
N ASN A 209 -2.78 8.94 -0.28
CA ASN A 209 -1.68 8.13 -0.82
C ASN A 209 -0.37 8.32 -0.06
N PHE A 210 -0.03 9.54 0.35
CA PHE A 210 1.21 9.85 1.06
C PHE A 210 1.07 9.82 2.58
N TYR A 211 0.00 9.23 3.12
CA TYR A 211 -0.04 8.90 4.53
C TYR A 211 0.93 7.75 4.82
N LEU A 212 2.11 8.08 5.38
CA LEU A 212 3.24 7.16 5.52
C LEU A 212 2.88 5.82 6.18
N PRO A 213 2.09 5.77 7.28
CA PRO A 213 1.72 4.50 7.90
C PRO A 213 1.01 3.52 6.95
N PHE A 214 0.37 4.01 5.89
CA PHE A 214 -0.34 3.19 4.89
C PHE A 214 0.42 3.06 3.57
N PHE A 215 1.60 3.68 3.43
CA PHE A 215 2.19 3.91 2.11
C PHE A 215 2.64 2.62 1.42
N PHE A 216 3.50 1.83 2.07
CA PHE A 216 4.08 0.62 1.46
C PHE A 216 3.23 -0.61 1.71
N PHE A 217 3.08 -0.99 2.99
CA PHE A 217 2.42 -2.24 3.41
C PHE A 217 1.50 -2.05 4.61
N GLY A 218 0.99 -0.84 4.81
CA GLY A 218 0.09 -0.57 5.93
C GLY A 218 -1.32 -1.12 5.71
N PRO A 219 -2.18 -1.05 6.73
CA PRO A 219 -3.54 -1.56 6.64
C PRO A 219 -4.32 -0.86 5.53
N ILE A 220 -5.10 -1.64 4.77
CA ILE A 220 -5.96 -1.13 3.72
C ILE A 220 -7.18 -0.50 4.38
N MET A 221 -7.29 0.82 4.28
CA MET A 221 -8.48 1.59 4.67
C MET A 221 -9.01 2.32 3.45
N THR A 222 -10.32 2.27 3.21
CA THR A 222 -11.00 2.96 2.10
C THR A 222 -10.97 4.49 2.26
N PHE A 223 -11.09 5.21 1.14
CA PHE A 223 -10.98 6.68 1.14
C PHE A 223 -12.07 7.35 1.98
N ASP A 224 -13.31 6.84 1.97
CA ASP A 224 -14.41 7.41 2.77
C ASP A 224 -14.10 7.42 4.28
N LYS A 225 -13.57 6.31 4.80
CA LYS A 225 -13.15 6.17 6.20
C LYS A 225 -11.95 7.07 6.50
N PHE A 226 -10.97 7.12 5.60
CA PHE A 226 -9.82 8.01 5.74
C PHE A 226 -10.24 9.48 5.76
N TYR A 227 -11.06 9.89 4.80
CA TYR A 227 -11.56 11.24 4.65
C TYR A 227 -12.38 11.67 5.87
N ALA A 228 -13.21 10.78 6.41
CA ALA A 228 -13.93 11.02 7.65
C ALA A 228 -12.97 11.24 8.83
N GLN A 229 -12.00 10.34 9.05
CA GLN A 229 -11.04 10.45 10.16
C GLN A 229 -10.19 11.72 10.11
N VAL A 230 -9.78 12.13 8.91
CA VAL A 230 -8.92 13.31 8.71
C VAL A 230 -9.70 14.62 8.85
N ASN A 231 -10.98 14.62 8.50
CA ASN A 231 -11.83 15.81 8.54
C ASN A 231 -12.75 15.89 9.78
N ILE A 232 -12.73 14.90 10.68
CA ILE A 232 -13.31 15.05 12.02
C ILE A 232 -12.53 16.16 12.74
N LYS A 233 -13.15 17.34 12.83
CA LYS A 233 -12.77 18.35 13.83
C LYS A 233 -12.95 17.69 15.18
N LYS A 234 -11.86 17.39 15.90
CA LYS A 234 -11.97 17.12 17.34
C LYS A 234 -12.61 18.37 17.96
N PRO A 235 -13.70 18.25 18.73
CA PRO A 235 -14.20 19.38 19.50
C PRO A 235 -13.09 19.87 20.44
N MET A 236 -12.96 21.19 20.51
CA MET A 236 -11.90 21.92 21.21
C MET A 236 -11.90 21.67 22.74
N ASP A 237 -12.92 20.99 23.25
CA ASP A 237 -13.15 20.77 24.69
C ASP A 237 -12.38 19.59 25.28
N SER A 238 -11.67 18.81 24.46
CA SER A 238 -10.91 17.62 24.92
C SER A 238 -9.44 17.89 25.30
N VAL A 239 -8.99 19.15 25.27
CA VAL A 239 -7.61 19.53 25.63
C VAL A 239 -7.49 20.01 27.08
N LEU A 240 -8.59 20.12 27.83
CA LEU A 240 -8.59 20.50 29.25
C LEU A 240 -8.63 19.31 30.24
N CYS A 241 -8.61 18.07 29.75
CA CYS A 241 -8.48 16.88 30.61
C CYS A 241 -7.51 15.86 30.00
N SER A 242 -6.22 16.20 30.01
CA SER A 242 -5.11 15.23 29.95
C SER A 242 -3.84 15.87 30.47
#